data_AF-A0A3D3ABF6-F1
#
_entry.id   AF-A0A3D3ABF6-F1
#
_cell.length_a   1.000
_cell.length_b   1.000
_cell.length_c   1.000
_cell.angle_alpha   90.00
_cell.angle_beta   90.00
_cell.angle_gamma   90.00
#
_symmetry.space_group_name_H-M   'P 1'
#
loop_
_entity.id
_entity.type
_entity.pdbx_description
1 polymer ?
#
loop_
_entity_poly.entity_id
_entity_poly.type
_entity_poly.pdbx_seq_one_letter_code
_entity_poly.pdbx_strand_id
1 'polypeptide(L)' 'MSDTAERVKKIVVENLGVDAGDVNEAASFIDDLG' A
#
# COMPACT_ATOMS: atom_id res chain seq x y z
N MET A 1 4.18 -19.32 5.83
CA MET A 1 4.76 -17.98 6.09
C MET A 1 3.72 -16.97 5.65
N SER A 2 3.42 -15.97 6.48
CA SER A 2 2.29 -15.04 6.27
C SER A 2 2.80 -13.77 5.60
N ASP A 3 2.59 -13.63 4.29
CA ASP A 3 2.92 -12.41 3.54
C ASP A 3 1.92 -11.29 3.83
N THR A 4 1.93 -10.84 5.08
CA THR A 4 1.14 -9.69 5.54
C THR A 4 1.46 -8.45 4.70
N ALA A 5 2.71 -8.29 4.26
CA ALA A 5 3.12 -7.19 3.37
C ALA A 5 2.38 -7.23 2.02
N GLU A 6 2.25 -8.40 1.38
CA GLU A 6 1.52 -8.53 0.11
C GLU A 6 0.02 -8.25 0.29
N ARG A 7 -0.56 -8.72 1.39
CA ARG A 7 -1.97 -8.48 1.71
C ARG A 7 -2.25 -7.01 2.00
N VAL A 8 -1.39 -6.36 2.79
CA VAL A 8 -1.51 -4.93 3.08
C VAL A 8 -1.34 -4.11 1.81
N LYS A 9 -0.33 -4.42 0.99
CA LYS A 9 -0.11 -3.74 -0.29
C LYS A 9 -1.34 -3.84 -1.22
N LYS A 10 -1.94 -5.02 -1.31
CA LYS A 10 -3.18 -5.22 -2.08
C LYS A 10 -4.36 -4.42 -1.53
N ILE A 11 -4.57 -4.42 -0.21
CA ILE A 11 -5.66 -3.67 0.45
C ILE A 11 -5.50 -2.17 0.21
N VAL A 12 -4.28 -1.66 0.27
CA VAL A 12 -3.96 -0.23 0.08
C VAL A 12 -4.26 0.20 -1.35
N VAL A 13 -3.80 -0.57 -2.34
CA VAL A 13 -4.09 -0.33 -3.76
C VAL A 13 -5.60 -0.38 -4.05
N GLU A 14 -6.31 -1.36 -3.49
CA GLU A 14 -7.76 -1.53 -3.72
C GLU A 14 -8.62 -0.45 -3.03
N ASN A 15 -8.28 -0.07 -1.79
CA ASN A 15 -9.10 0.85 -1.00
C ASN A 15 -8.79 2.32 -1.27
N LEU A 16 -7.52 2.66 -1.52
CA LEU A 16 -7.10 4.04 -1.81
C LEU A 16 -7.08 4.31 -3.32
N GLY A 17 -7.17 3.27 -4.16
CA GLY A 17 -7.11 3.41 -5.62
C GLY A 17 -5.76 3.92 -6.13
N VAL A 18 -4.71 3.79 -5.31
CA VAL A 18 -3.33 4.19 -5.61
C VAL A 18 -2.58 3.07 -6.29
N ASP A 19 -1.57 3.41 -7.11
CA ASP A 19 -0.84 2.38 -7.85
C ASP A 19 0.10 1.57 -6.93
N ALA A 20 0.26 0.28 -7.26
CA ALA A 20 1.16 -0.60 -6.53
C ALA A 20 2.64 -0.15 -6.58
N GLY A 21 2.98 0.72 -7.52
CA GLY A 21 4.29 1.37 -7.62
C GLY A 21 4.51 2.44 -6.55
N ASP A 22 3.44 3.11 -6.11
CA ASP A 22 3.50 4.18 -5.12
C ASP A 22 3.51 3.62 -3.69
N VAL A 23 2.96 2.42 -3.49
CA VAL A 23 3.02 1.68 -2.21
C VAL A 23 4.42 1.09 -2.01
N ASN A 24 5.29 1.93 -1.43
CA ASN A 24 6.62 1.58 -1.00
C ASN A 24 6.71 1.56 0.54
N GLU A 25 7.74 0.90 1.10
CA GLU A 25 7.87 0.75 2.57
C GLU A 25 8.13 2.07 3.31
N ALA A 26 8.54 3.11 2.60
CA ALA A 26 8.80 4.44 3.13
C ALA A 26 7.64 5.43 2.91
N ALA A 27 6.59 5.02 2.20
CA ALA A 27 5.48 5.88 1.84
C ALA A 27 4.59 6.13 3.06
N SER A 28 4.26 7.39 3.29
CA SER A 28 3.27 7.80 4.27
C SER A 28 1.87 7.52 3.73
N PHE A 29 1.07 6.76 4.47
CA PHE A 29 -0.32 6.51 4.09
C PHE A 29 -1.15 7.80 3.97
N ILE A 30 -0.78 8.86 4.70
CA ILE A 30 -1.53 10.12 4.74
C ILE A 30 -0.93 11.14 3.76
N ASP A 31 0.40 11.29 3.75
CA ASP A 31 1.04 12.34 2.94
C ASP A 31 1.32 11.91 1.50
N ASP A 32 1.60 10.62 1.28
CA ASP A 32 1.98 10.09 -0.04
C ASP A 32 0.83 9.31 -0.71
N LEU A 33 -0.08 8.70 0.06
CA LEU A 33 -1.17 7.86 -0.47
C LEU A 33 -2.60 8.41 -0.23
N GLY A 34 -2.78 9.37 0.68
CA GLY A 34 -4.06 10.09 0.92
C GLY A 34 -4.90 9.61 2.10
#